data_AF-A0A096AX53-F1
#
_entry.id   AF-A0A096AX53-F1
#
_cell.length_a   1.000
_cell.length_b   1.000
_cell.length_c   1.000
_cell.angle_alpha   90.00
_cell.angle_beta   90.00
_cell.angle_gamma   90.00
#
_symmetry.space_group_name_H-M   'P 1'
#
loop_
_entity.id
_entity.type
_entity.pdbx_description
1 polymer ?
#
loop_
_entity_poly.entity_id
_entity_poly.type
_entity_poly.pdbx_seq_one_letter_code
_entity_poly.pdbx_strand_id
1 'polypeptide(L)'
;MDEAEYPGVRVSMETMFDGVRTPFKIDISTGDAITPREVRYRFHLMFEERAIEILAYSLETVLAEKLETVISRATTNTRMRDFYDLHILCQLYGGTLTARVLADALCATARRRGTLRLLSEAEDVLRELADDPHMRKLWDTYRARYSYASELTWDIVLSSVRQLCITAGLVVEPPKVSLTPPHRKERER
;
A
#
# COMPACT_ATOMS: atom_id res chain seq x y z
N MET A 1 27.74 6.20 17.09
CA MET A 1 27.93 6.65 15.70
C MET A 1 26.52 6.88 15.20
N ASP A 2 26.09 8.13 15.28
CA ASP A 2 24.69 8.52 15.10
C ASP A 2 24.33 8.45 13.61
N GLU A 3 23.52 7.45 13.27
CA GLU A 3 23.21 7.09 11.89
C GLU A 3 22.06 7.96 11.36
N ALA A 4 22.41 9.19 10.98
CA ALA A 4 21.67 10.12 10.12
C ALA A 4 20.13 10.18 10.33
N GLU A 5 19.69 10.96 11.32
CA GLU A 5 18.40 11.65 11.26
C GLU A 5 18.48 12.71 10.14
N TYR A 6 18.22 12.29 8.90
CA TYR A 6 17.98 13.24 7.81
C TYR A 6 16.49 13.61 7.83
N PRO A 7 16.10 14.86 8.14
CA PRO A 7 14.70 15.26 8.31
C PRO A 7 13.87 15.26 7.01
N GLY A 8 14.40 14.69 5.92
CA GLY A 8 13.86 14.80 4.58
C GLY A 8 13.99 16.22 4.01
N VAL A 9 13.99 16.34 2.69
CA VAL A 9 13.96 17.63 2.00
C VAL A 9 12.81 17.64 1.02
N ARG A 10 11.98 18.68 1.09
CA ARG A 10 10.93 18.93 0.10
C ARG A 10 11.36 20.07 -0.80
N VAL A 11 11.56 19.77 -2.08
CA VAL A 11 11.80 20.77 -3.12
C VAL A 11 10.46 21.10 -3.78
N SER A 12 10.14 22.40 -3.88
CA SER A 12 8.98 22.87 -4.64
C SER A 12 9.46 23.70 -5.82
N MET A 13 8.91 23.45 -7.01
CA MET A 13 9.21 24.19 -8.23
C MET A 13 7.91 24.53 -8.97
N GLU A 14 7.91 25.66 -9.68
CA GLU A 14 6.82 26.03 -10.58
C GLU A 14 7.18 25.54 -11.99
N THR A 15 6.36 24.68 -12.57
CA THR A 15 6.50 24.24 -13.95
C THR A 15 5.48 24.95 -14.81
N MET A 16 5.77 25.11 -16.10
CA MET A 16 4.87 25.72 -17.07
C MET A 16 4.65 24.75 -18.21
N PHE A 17 3.39 24.43 -18.48
CA PHE A 17 2.97 23.58 -19.59
C PHE A 17 1.80 24.25 -20.30
N ASP A 18 1.96 24.55 -21.60
CA ASP A 18 0.97 25.22 -22.44
C ASP A 18 0.37 26.50 -21.79
N GLY A 19 1.25 27.34 -21.22
CA GLY A 19 0.85 28.57 -20.50
C GLY A 19 0.24 28.35 -19.12
N VAL A 20 -0.05 27.11 -18.72
CA VAL A 20 -0.55 26.77 -17.39
C VAL A 20 0.61 26.58 -16.41
N ARG A 21 0.60 27.34 -15.32
CA ARG A 21 1.54 27.18 -14.20
C ARG A 21 1.09 26.04 -13.29
N THR A 22 1.92 25.01 -13.17
CA THR A 22 1.66 23.83 -12.36
C THR A 22 2.72 23.70 -11.26
N PRO A 23 2.36 23.72 -9.97
CA PRO A 23 3.31 23.46 -8.91
C PRO A 23 3.73 21.99 -8.92
N PHE A 24 5.03 21.73 -8.89
CA PHE A 24 5.61 20.40 -8.80
C PHE A 24 6.45 20.28 -7.52
N LYS A 25 6.32 19.15 -6.82
CA LYS A 25 7.00 18.91 -5.54
C LYS A 25 7.76 17.59 -5.60
N ILE A 26 8.99 17.62 -5.11
CA ILE A 26 9.84 16.44 -4.92
C ILE A 26 10.07 16.30 -3.42
N ASP A 27 9.68 15.15 -2.87
CA ASP A 27 10.03 14.75 -1.52
C ASP A 27 11.27 13.83 -1.57
N ILE A 28 12.31 14.21 -0.85
CA ILE A 28 13.59 13.51 -0.78
C ILE A 28 13.74 12.97 0.63
N SER A 29 13.70 11.65 0.77
CA SER A 29 14.04 10.94 2.00
C SER A 29 15.24 10.04 1.76
N THR A 30 15.89 9.63 2.85
CA THR A 30 17.04 8.71 2.81
C THR A 30 16.90 7.69 3.92
N GLY A 31 17.50 6.52 3.71
CA GLY A 31 17.62 5.51 4.74
C GLY A 31 16.54 4.43 4.71
N ASP A 32 15.58 4.47 3.79
CA ASP A 32 14.69 3.33 3.57
C ASP A 32 15.45 2.15 2.93
N ALA A 33 15.05 0.93 3.30
CA ALA A 33 15.65 -0.28 2.76
C ALA A 33 14.99 -0.65 1.43
N ILE A 34 15.79 -0.82 0.37
CA ILE A 34 15.30 -1.28 -0.93
C ILE A 34 15.65 -2.75 -1.09
N THR A 35 14.64 -3.62 -1.24
CA THR A 35 14.84 -5.07 -1.29
C THR A 35 14.00 -5.70 -2.41
N PRO A 36 14.60 -6.43 -3.37
CA PRO A 36 16.00 -6.83 -3.42
C PRO A 36 16.95 -5.75 -3.95
N ARG A 37 16.43 -4.84 -4.80
CA ARG A 37 17.11 -3.67 -5.38
C ARG A 37 16.08 -2.83 -6.13
N GLU A 38 16.50 -1.68 -6.62
CA GLU A 38 15.70 -0.84 -7.50
C GLU A 38 15.37 -1.53 -8.84
N VAL A 39 14.22 -1.17 -9.40
CA VAL A 39 13.74 -1.61 -10.70
C VAL A 39 13.73 -0.42 -11.65
N ARG A 40 14.24 -0.60 -12.86
CA ARG A 40 14.22 0.42 -13.91
C ARG A 40 12.87 0.37 -14.63
N TYR A 41 12.04 1.39 -14.42
CA TYR A 41 10.79 1.57 -15.13
C TYR A 41 10.96 2.51 -16.31
N ARG A 42 10.28 2.19 -17.41
CA ARG A 42 10.25 3.00 -18.63
C ARG A 42 8.88 3.64 -18.79
N PHE A 43 8.79 4.93 -18.54
CA PHE A 43 7.55 5.71 -18.63
C PHE A 43 7.47 6.39 -19.99
N HIS A 44 6.48 6.01 -20.80
CA HIS A 44 6.21 6.66 -22.08
C HIS A 44 5.56 8.02 -21.85
N LEU A 45 6.01 9.02 -22.60
CA LEU A 45 5.44 10.36 -22.55
C LEU A 45 4.07 10.38 -23.22
N MET A 46 3.18 11.25 -22.73
CA MET A 46 1.81 11.36 -23.26
C MET A 46 1.75 11.99 -24.67
N PHE A 47 2.72 12.86 -25.01
CA PHE A 47 2.65 13.71 -26.21
C PHE A 47 3.80 13.48 -27.19
N GLU A 48 4.78 12.65 -26.84
CA GLU A 48 5.95 12.36 -27.67
C GLU A 48 6.20 10.85 -27.68
N GLU A 49 6.70 10.33 -28.80
CA GLU A 49 7.16 8.94 -28.92
C GLU A 49 8.54 8.76 -28.25
N ARG A 50 8.61 9.13 -26.98
CA ARG A 50 9.79 9.04 -26.13
C ARG A 50 9.42 8.43 -24.79
N ALA A 51 10.42 7.91 -24.10
CA ALA A 51 10.26 7.40 -22.76
C ALA A 51 11.37 7.91 -21.83
N ILE A 52 11.04 8.02 -20.55
CA ILE A 52 11.97 8.34 -19.48
C ILE A 52 12.20 7.08 -18.66
N GLU A 53 13.46 6.78 -18.38
CA GLU A 53 13.85 5.69 -17.48
C GLU A 53 14.00 6.21 -16.06
N ILE A 54 13.31 5.59 -15.10
CA ILE A 54 13.36 5.95 -13.69
C ILE A 54 13.67 4.69 -12.87
N LEU A 55 14.65 4.79 -11.97
CA LEU A 55 14.86 3.78 -10.95
C LEU A 55 13.82 3.99 -9.85
N ALA A 56 13.00 2.98 -9.60
CA ALA A 56 11.99 3.00 -8.56
C ALA A 56 12.08 1.74 -7.71
N TYR A 57 11.31 1.72 -6.63
CA TYR A 57 11.22 0.56 -5.77
C TYR A 57 10.63 -0.63 -6.52
N SER A 58 11.05 -1.84 -6.12
CA SER A 58 10.34 -3.05 -6.49
C SER A 58 8.92 -3.00 -5.92
N LEU A 59 7.99 -3.72 -6.57
CA LEU A 59 6.63 -3.85 -6.07
C LEU A 59 6.62 -4.39 -4.63
N GLU A 60 7.48 -5.36 -4.32
CA GLU A 60 7.64 -5.94 -3.00
C GLU A 60 8.10 -4.92 -1.96
N THR A 61 9.03 -4.02 -2.30
CA THR A 61 9.44 -2.94 -1.38
C THR A 61 8.29 -1.98 -1.11
N VAL A 62 7.54 -1.58 -2.15
CA VAL A 62 6.36 -0.70 -1.98
C VAL A 62 5.31 -1.32 -1.08
N LEU A 63 5.00 -2.61 -1.28
CA LEU A 63 4.05 -3.35 -0.45
C LEU A 63 4.57 -3.53 0.97
N ALA A 64 5.85 -3.88 1.13
CA ALA A 64 6.49 -4.08 2.43
C ALA A 64 6.40 -2.83 3.31
N GLU A 65 6.68 -1.64 2.78
CA GLU A 65 6.57 -0.40 3.55
C GLU A 65 5.16 -0.09 4.01
N LYS A 66 4.18 -0.28 3.13
CA LYS A 66 2.78 -0.04 3.44
C LYS A 66 2.27 -1.05 4.46
N LEU A 67 2.60 -2.34 4.30
CA LEU A 67 2.25 -3.38 5.28
C LEU A 67 2.90 -3.13 6.64
N GLU A 68 4.18 -2.79 6.67
CA GLU A 68 4.87 -2.43 7.91
C GLU A 68 4.16 -1.28 8.60
N THR A 69 3.76 -0.23 7.87
CA THR A 69 3.04 0.91 8.44
C THR A 69 1.66 0.53 8.95
N VAL A 70 0.93 -0.36 8.27
CA VAL A 70 -0.35 -0.89 8.74
C VAL A 70 -0.16 -1.64 10.07
N ILE A 71 0.85 -2.49 10.16
CA ILE A 71 1.14 -3.28 11.38
C ILE A 71 1.61 -2.37 12.52
N SER A 72 2.56 -1.48 12.26
CA SER A 72 3.18 -0.67 13.32
C SER A 72 2.31 0.45 13.84
N ARG A 73 1.37 0.96 13.03
CA ARG A 73 0.43 2.01 13.46
C ARG A 73 -0.93 1.47 13.90
N ALA A 74 -1.32 0.27 13.47
CA ALA A 74 -2.61 -0.34 13.78
C ALA A 74 -3.77 0.66 13.61
N THR A 75 -4.65 0.77 14.60
CA THR A 75 -5.83 1.67 14.62
C THR A 75 -5.49 3.17 14.63
N THR A 76 -4.23 3.55 14.85
CA THR A 76 -3.76 4.95 14.73
C THR A 76 -3.41 5.33 13.29
N ASN A 77 -3.47 4.40 12.34
CA ASN A 77 -3.15 4.68 10.94
C ASN A 77 -4.26 5.46 10.23
N THR A 78 -4.02 6.74 9.98
CA THR A 78 -4.96 7.63 9.27
C THR A 78 -4.70 7.71 7.76
N ARG A 79 -3.69 7.01 7.22
CA ARG A 79 -3.33 7.04 5.80
C ARG A 79 -4.18 6.07 4.98
N MET A 80 -5.48 6.37 4.84
CA MET A 80 -6.44 5.52 4.12
C MET A 80 -6.00 5.18 2.69
N ARG A 81 -5.25 6.06 2.01
CA ARG A 81 -4.68 5.77 0.68
C ARG A 81 -3.76 4.54 0.69
N ASP A 82 -2.99 4.31 1.74
CA ASP A 82 -2.10 3.14 1.80
C ASP A 82 -2.88 1.83 1.76
N PHE A 83 -4.04 1.77 2.41
CA PHE A 83 -4.95 0.62 2.34
C PHE A 83 -5.50 0.41 0.93
N TYR A 84 -5.91 1.49 0.25
CA TYR A 84 -6.31 1.42 -1.15
C TYR A 84 -5.18 0.90 -2.05
N ASP A 85 -3.98 1.46 -1.91
CA ASP A 85 -2.81 1.08 -2.70
C ASP A 85 -2.46 -0.40 -2.50
N LEU A 86 -2.48 -0.89 -1.25
CA LEU A 86 -2.30 -2.31 -0.94
C LEU A 86 -3.34 -3.17 -1.64
N HIS A 87 -4.61 -2.77 -1.60
CA HIS A 87 -5.69 -3.50 -2.29
C HIS A 87 -5.46 -3.54 -3.80
N ILE A 88 -5.31 -2.39 -4.46
CA ILE A 88 -5.24 -2.35 -5.93
C ILE A 88 -3.94 -3.01 -6.45
N LEU A 89 -2.81 -2.84 -5.76
CA LEU A 89 -1.56 -3.50 -6.13
C LEU A 89 -1.65 -5.01 -5.94
N CYS A 90 -2.32 -5.48 -4.88
CA CYS A 90 -2.60 -6.90 -4.70
C CYS A 90 -3.51 -7.45 -5.82
N GLN A 91 -4.54 -6.72 -6.23
CA GLN A 91 -5.46 -7.16 -7.30
C GLN A 91 -4.78 -7.19 -8.67
N LEU A 92 -4.02 -6.15 -9.01
CA LEU A 92 -3.40 -6.02 -10.33
C LEU A 92 -2.16 -6.89 -10.49
N TYR A 93 -1.36 -7.03 -9.42
CA TYR A 93 -0.02 -7.60 -9.49
C TYR A 93 0.24 -8.71 -8.47
N GLY A 94 -0.77 -9.12 -7.68
CA GLY A 94 -0.60 -10.17 -6.68
C GLY A 94 -0.08 -11.49 -7.27
N GLY A 95 -0.49 -11.83 -8.49
CA GLY A 95 -0.01 -13.01 -9.20
C GLY A 95 1.46 -12.95 -9.67
N THR A 96 2.10 -11.79 -9.64
CA THR A 96 3.51 -11.62 -10.01
C THR A 96 4.44 -11.56 -8.79
N LEU A 97 3.89 -11.52 -7.58
CA LEU A 97 4.67 -11.41 -6.35
C LEU A 97 5.44 -12.70 -6.07
N THR A 98 6.71 -12.55 -5.71
CA THR A 98 7.46 -13.66 -5.11
C THR A 98 7.32 -13.58 -3.60
N ALA A 99 6.62 -14.54 -3.00
CA ALA A 99 6.36 -14.61 -1.55
C ALA A 99 7.64 -14.40 -0.70
N ARG A 100 8.74 -15.06 -1.09
CA ARG A 100 10.05 -14.91 -0.43
C ARG A 100 10.59 -13.49 -0.51
N VAL A 101 10.49 -12.84 -1.68
CA VAL A 101 11.01 -11.48 -1.88
C VAL A 101 10.18 -10.47 -1.08
N LEU A 102 8.85 -10.65 -1.03
CA LEU A 102 7.98 -9.82 -0.19
C LEU A 102 8.30 -9.99 1.30
N ALA A 103 8.52 -11.23 1.76
CA ALA A 103 8.91 -11.52 3.14
C ALA A 103 10.26 -10.88 3.49
N ASP A 104 11.26 -11.01 2.62
CA ASP A 104 12.59 -10.42 2.79
C ASP A 104 12.50 -8.89 2.84
N ALA A 105 11.72 -8.27 1.94
CA ALA A 105 11.51 -6.82 1.90
C ALA A 105 10.79 -6.30 3.14
N LEU A 106 9.77 -7.00 3.62
CA LEU A 106 9.05 -6.65 4.84
C LEU A 106 9.98 -6.73 6.07
N CYS A 107 10.78 -7.79 6.18
CA CYS A 107 11.74 -7.94 7.26
C CYS A 107 12.83 -6.86 7.22
N ALA A 108 13.36 -6.54 6.05
CA ALA A 108 14.35 -5.48 5.88
C ALA A 108 13.80 -4.10 6.28
N THR A 109 12.58 -3.80 5.83
CA THR A 109 11.87 -2.55 6.16
C THR A 109 11.61 -2.45 7.67
N ALA A 110 11.04 -3.49 8.28
CA ALA A 110 10.73 -3.49 9.71
C ALA A 110 11.99 -3.44 10.59
N ARG A 111 13.09 -4.07 10.16
CA ARG A 111 14.41 -3.92 10.82
C ARG A 111 14.89 -2.49 10.76
N ARG A 112 14.82 -1.86 9.59
CA ARG A 112 15.28 -0.47 9.41
C ARG A 112 14.45 0.52 10.23
N ARG A 113 13.15 0.26 10.39
CA ARG A 113 12.22 1.09 11.17
C ARG A 113 12.18 0.74 12.66
N GLY A 114 12.89 -0.30 13.10
CA GLY A 114 12.89 -0.75 14.51
C GLY A 114 11.60 -1.46 14.94
N THR A 115 10.76 -1.87 13.99
CA THR A 115 9.43 -2.45 14.21
C THR A 115 9.36 -3.95 13.95
N LEU A 116 10.50 -4.64 13.76
CA LEU A 116 10.55 -6.07 13.46
C LEU A 116 9.74 -6.95 14.42
N ARG A 117 9.73 -6.59 15.72
CA ARG A 117 8.97 -7.34 16.75
C ARG A 117 7.46 -7.26 16.55
N LEU A 118 6.95 -6.16 15.97
CA LEU A 118 5.52 -5.96 15.76
C LEU A 118 4.97 -6.87 14.65
N LEU A 119 5.82 -7.42 13.78
CA LEU A 119 5.37 -8.34 12.72
C LEU A 119 4.72 -9.61 13.27
N SER A 120 5.08 -10.06 14.48
CA SER A 120 4.42 -11.20 15.12
C SER A 120 3.00 -10.89 15.64
N GLU A 121 2.65 -9.61 15.75
CA GLU A 121 1.34 -9.13 16.23
C GLU A 121 0.35 -8.88 15.07
N ALA A 122 0.75 -9.20 13.83
CA ALA A 122 -0.02 -8.86 12.64
C ALA A 122 -1.45 -9.39 12.64
N GLU A 123 -1.70 -10.58 13.19
CA GLU A 123 -3.06 -11.11 13.28
C GLU A 123 -3.92 -10.30 14.25
N ASP A 124 -3.40 -9.97 15.43
CA ASP A 124 -4.12 -9.17 16.43
C ASP A 124 -4.41 -7.77 15.89
N VAL A 125 -3.43 -7.14 15.24
CA VAL A 125 -3.61 -5.85 14.56
C VAL A 125 -4.70 -5.92 13.49
N LEU A 126 -4.73 -6.98 12.67
CA LEU A 126 -5.78 -7.14 11.65
C LEU A 126 -7.16 -7.36 12.26
N ARG A 127 -7.28 -8.01 13.42
CA ARG A 127 -8.56 -8.12 14.13
C ARG A 127 -9.00 -6.78 14.70
N GLU A 128 -8.10 -6.06 15.36
CA GLU A 128 -8.38 -4.71 15.87
C GLU A 128 -8.83 -3.77 14.75
N LEU A 129 -8.13 -3.76 13.61
CA LEU A 129 -8.51 -2.99 12.44
C LEU A 129 -9.89 -3.36 11.88
N ALA A 130 -10.28 -4.64 11.96
CA ALA A 130 -11.58 -5.10 11.49
C ALA A 130 -12.71 -4.64 12.41
N ASP A 131 -12.48 -4.68 13.72
CA ASP A 131 -13.48 -4.40 14.75
C ASP A 131 -13.58 -2.91 15.11
N ASP A 132 -12.58 -2.10 14.75
CA ASP A 132 -12.53 -0.67 15.05
C ASP A 132 -13.53 0.16 14.18
N PRO A 133 -14.54 0.80 14.80
CA PRO A 133 -15.52 1.62 14.07
C PRO A 133 -14.93 2.92 13.52
N HIS A 134 -13.87 3.45 14.14
CA HIS A 134 -13.19 4.65 13.68
C HIS A 134 -12.46 4.39 12.36
N MET A 135 -11.79 3.24 12.22
CA MET A 135 -11.15 2.84 10.96
C MET A 135 -12.15 2.72 9.82
N ARG A 136 -13.30 2.08 10.07
CA ARG A 136 -14.41 2.00 9.09
C ARG A 136 -14.88 3.39 8.67
N LYS A 137 -15.09 4.30 9.63
CA LYS A 137 -15.50 5.69 9.35
C LYS A 137 -14.48 6.48 8.53
N LEU A 138 -13.17 6.31 8.82
CA LEU A 138 -12.11 6.94 8.03
C LEU A 138 -12.12 6.43 6.59
N TRP A 139 -12.31 5.11 6.40
CA TRP A 139 -12.42 4.51 5.09
C TRP A 139 -13.66 4.98 4.32
N ASP A 140 -14.82 5.04 4.97
CA ASP A 140 -16.06 5.54 4.35
C ASP A 140 -15.93 7.00 3.89
N THR A 141 -15.27 7.82 4.70
CA THR A 141 -14.94 9.21 4.32
C THR A 141 -14.01 9.26 3.12
N TYR A 142 -13.02 8.36 3.06
CA TYR A 142 -12.07 8.27 1.95
C TYR A 142 -12.77 7.86 0.64
N ARG A 143 -13.56 6.77 0.64
CA ARG A 143 -14.26 6.29 -0.56
C ARG A 143 -15.36 7.24 -1.06
N ALA A 144 -15.96 8.03 -0.17
CA ALA A 144 -16.89 9.08 -0.57
C ALA A 144 -16.20 10.23 -1.33
N ARG A 145 -14.91 10.48 -1.04
CA ARG A 145 -14.13 11.55 -1.66
C ARG A 145 -13.47 11.13 -2.97
N TYR A 146 -13.09 9.87 -3.11
CA TYR A 146 -12.31 9.37 -4.24
C TYR A 146 -13.07 8.29 -5.01
N SER A 147 -13.52 8.64 -6.22
CA SER A 147 -14.37 7.77 -7.07
C SER A 147 -13.76 6.41 -7.38
N TYR A 148 -12.43 6.31 -7.52
CA TYR A 148 -11.73 5.05 -7.77
C TYR A 148 -11.82 4.05 -6.61
N ALA A 149 -12.14 4.50 -5.39
CA ALA A 149 -12.31 3.65 -4.21
C ALA A 149 -13.79 3.45 -3.84
N SER A 150 -14.73 4.07 -4.59
CA SER A 150 -16.14 4.20 -4.21
C SER A 150 -16.86 2.88 -3.97
N GLU A 151 -16.48 1.79 -4.64
CA GLU A 151 -17.12 0.46 -4.53
C GLU A 151 -16.46 -0.47 -3.50
N LEU A 152 -15.33 -0.06 -2.91
CA LEU A 152 -14.54 -0.91 -2.02
C LEU A 152 -15.00 -0.74 -0.57
N THR A 153 -15.55 -1.79 0.04
CA THR A 153 -15.85 -1.80 1.48
C THR A 153 -14.57 -1.95 2.31
N TRP A 154 -14.64 -1.57 3.59
CA TRP A 154 -13.50 -1.74 4.50
C TRP A 154 -13.04 -3.20 4.57
N ASP A 155 -14.00 -4.12 4.64
CA ASP A 155 -13.72 -5.56 4.72
C ASP A 155 -13.03 -6.11 3.45
N ILE A 156 -13.39 -5.62 2.26
CA ILE A 156 -12.72 -5.99 0.99
C ILE A 156 -11.25 -5.56 1.01
N VAL A 157 -10.99 -4.33 1.43
CA VAL A 157 -9.64 -3.78 1.48
C VAL A 157 -8.81 -4.48 2.54
N LEU A 158 -9.36 -4.69 3.73
CA LEU A 158 -8.67 -5.40 4.81
C LEU A 158 -8.41 -6.86 4.46
N SER A 159 -9.29 -7.51 3.70
CA SER A 159 -9.04 -8.85 3.18
C SER A 159 -7.83 -8.90 2.24
N SER A 160 -7.56 -7.84 1.49
CA SER A 160 -6.38 -7.77 0.61
C SER A 160 -5.09 -7.54 1.42
N VAL A 161 -5.15 -6.71 2.47
CA VAL A 161 -4.04 -6.56 3.42
C VAL A 161 -3.72 -7.91 4.07
N ARG A 162 -4.73 -8.63 4.54
CA ARG A 162 -4.58 -9.98 5.11
C ARG A 162 -3.94 -10.96 4.13
N GLN A 163 -4.39 -10.98 2.87
CA GLN A 163 -3.80 -11.83 1.84
C GLN A 163 -2.31 -11.54 1.61
N LEU A 164 -1.93 -10.26 1.63
CA LEU A 164 -0.53 -9.84 1.51
C LEU A 164 0.29 -10.25 2.75
N CYS A 165 -0.27 -10.15 3.96
CA CYS A 165 0.37 -10.67 5.18
C CYS A 165 0.65 -12.18 5.09
N ILE A 166 -0.32 -12.98 4.63
CA ILE A 166 -0.15 -14.43 4.39
C ILE A 166 0.96 -14.66 3.37
N THR A 167 0.93 -13.91 2.26
CA THR A 167 1.92 -14.02 1.17
C THR A 167 3.33 -13.67 1.66
N ALA A 168 3.45 -12.72 2.58
CA ALA A 168 4.70 -12.34 3.24
C ALA A 168 5.14 -13.33 4.34
N GLY A 169 4.38 -14.40 4.60
CA GLY A 169 4.70 -15.43 5.58
C GLY A 169 4.38 -15.04 7.03
N LEU A 170 3.56 -14.02 7.26
CA LEU A 170 3.08 -13.70 8.60
C LEU A 170 2.02 -14.70 9.05
N VAL A 171 2.02 -15.03 10.34
CA VAL A 171 1.03 -15.94 10.95
C VAL A 171 -0.28 -15.19 11.12
N VAL A 172 -1.15 -15.26 10.10
CA VAL A 172 -2.48 -14.65 10.10
C VAL A 172 -3.53 -15.64 9.60
N GLU A 173 -4.76 -15.56 10.12
CA GLU A 173 -5.86 -16.43 9.70
C GLU A 173 -6.33 -16.05 8.28
N PRO A 174 -6.77 -17.01 7.45
CA PRO A 174 -7.36 -16.69 6.16
C PRO A 174 -8.69 -15.93 6.32
N PRO A 175 -9.07 -15.06 5.36
CA PRO A 175 -10.35 -14.35 5.43
C PRO A 175 -11.51 -15.35 5.51
N LYS A 176 -12.44 -15.14 6.46
CA LYS A 176 -13.68 -15.92 6.53
C LYS A 176 -14.53 -15.58 5.31
N VAL A 177 -14.58 -16.48 4.34
CA VAL A 177 -15.40 -16.29 3.13
C VAL A 177 -16.87 -16.43 3.50
N SER A 178 -17.59 -15.32 3.61
CA SER A 178 -19.06 -15.33 3.56
C SER A 178 -19.49 -15.33 2.09
N LEU A 179 -19.70 -16.52 1.52
CA LEU A 179 -20.36 -16.64 0.22
C LEU A 179 -21.81 -16.16 0.39
N THR A 180 -22.10 -14.90 0.03
CA THR A 180 -23.48 -14.52 -0.26
C THR A 180 -23.77 -15.07 -1.67
N PRO A 181 -24.66 -16.06 -1.83
CA PRO A 181 -24.98 -16.59 -3.15
C PRO A 181 -25.60 -15.45 -4.00
N PRO A 182 -25.34 -15.41 -5.31
CA PRO A 182 -25.93 -14.39 -6.17
C PRO A 182 -27.45 -14.51 -6.09
N HIS A 183 -28.12 -13.39 -5.80
CA HIS A 183 -29.58 -13.29 -5.87
C HIS A 183 -30.04 -13.72 -7.26
N ARG A 184 -30.59 -14.93 -7.35
CA ARG A 184 -31.27 -15.41 -8.55
C ARG A 184 -32.53 -14.55 -8.68
N LYS A 185 -32.52 -13.58 -9.60
CA LYS A 185 -33.77 -12.96 -10.07
C LYS A 185 -34.59 -14.05 -10.75
N GLU A 186 -35.54 -14.63 -10.02
CA GLU A 186 -36.61 -15.40 -10.63
C GLU A 186 -37.40 -14.45 -11.52
N ARG A 187 -37.40 -14.76 -12.82
CA ARG A 187 -38.26 -14.10 -13.80
C ARG A 187 -39.68 -14.61 -13.59
N GLU A 188 -40.59 -13.65 -13.45
CA GLU A 188 -42.04 -13.81 -13.44
C GLU A 188 -42.53 -14.69 -14.61
N ARG A 189 -43.53 -15.51 -14.32
CA ARG A 189 -44.55 -15.98 -15.26
C ARG A 189 -45.91 -15.88 -14.59
#